data_AF-W2PET0-F1
#
_entry.id   AF-W2PET0-F1
#
_cell.length_a   1.000
_cell.length_b   1.000
_cell.length_c   1.000
_cell.angle_alpha   90.00
_cell.angle_beta   90.00
_cell.angle_gamma   90.00
#
_symmetry.space_group_name_H-M   'P 1'
#
loop_
_entity.id
_entity.type
_entity.pdbx_description
1 polymer ?
#
loop_
_entity_poly.entity_id
_entity_poly.type
_entity_poly.pdbx_seq_one_letter_code
_entity_poly.pdbx_strand_id
1 'polypeptide(L)'
;MQQARYLDSKSGKLRKGSRVPDFQLYYLSLHEIQVLPPVYTSALRLDLNPIIPAEQIRAIRSRYQCDCKGFWTSGWLCSHVLAAMLLMKEYDLKTAVLHLPTRKKSGGQRKVRNALQEDDTGYFAVSKLEKDLVKKPPMPIGWNITMLMECTGEGGAITRRNVPGQIEDWIGCEGPRGVFKWTVRFRNGQEMQFEVDQLAALINAADRDGLNVTGKLFHD
;
A
#
# COMPACT_ATOMS: atom_id res chain seq x y z
N MET A 1 36.63 -14.55 -5.38
CA MET A 1 36.26 -14.21 -6.78
C MET A 1 35.52 -12.88 -6.92
N GLN A 2 34.63 -12.50 -5.97
CA GLN A 2 33.89 -11.23 -6.00
C GLN A 2 34.76 -10.01 -5.62
N GLN A 3 35.67 -10.13 -4.64
CA GLN A 3 36.59 -9.04 -4.25
C GLN A 3 37.46 -8.55 -5.41
N ALA A 4 38.08 -9.47 -6.16
CA ALA A 4 38.88 -9.12 -7.34
C ALA A 4 38.04 -8.40 -8.41
N ARG A 5 36.82 -8.88 -8.68
CA ARG A 5 35.89 -8.24 -9.62
C ARG A 5 35.51 -6.82 -9.19
N TYR A 6 35.29 -6.60 -7.91
CA TYR A 6 34.98 -5.30 -7.35
C TYR A 6 36.16 -4.32 -7.48
N LEU A 7 37.37 -4.74 -7.13
CA LEU A 7 38.58 -3.93 -7.28
C LEU A 7 38.85 -3.58 -8.76
N ASP A 8 38.69 -4.55 -9.66
CA ASP A 8 38.78 -4.33 -11.10
C ASP A 8 37.74 -3.30 -11.56
N SER A 9 36.49 -3.43 -11.08
CA SER A 9 35.40 -2.49 -11.37
C SER A 9 35.74 -1.05 -10.96
N LYS A 10 36.36 -0.85 -9.79
CA LYS A 10 36.81 0.49 -9.35
C LYS A 10 37.81 1.12 -10.32
N SER A 11 38.66 0.29 -10.92
CA SER A 11 39.63 0.72 -11.94
C SER A 11 39.05 0.81 -13.36
N GLY A 12 37.74 0.61 -13.53
CA GLY A 12 37.07 0.61 -14.84
C GLY A 12 37.33 -0.66 -15.67
N LYS A 13 37.91 -1.70 -15.08
CA LYS A 13 38.20 -2.96 -15.77
C LYS A 13 37.00 -3.90 -15.69
N LEU A 14 36.47 -4.23 -16.85
CA LEU A 14 35.34 -5.15 -17.01
C LEU A 14 35.84 -6.50 -17.52
N ARG A 15 35.23 -7.60 -17.08
CA ARG A 15 35.58 -8.93 -17.58
C ARG A 15 35.18 -9.06 -19.05
N LYS A 16 36.06 -9.67 -19.85
CA LYS A 16 35.76 -10.03 -21.26
C LYS A 16 34.50 -10.90 -21.31
N GLY A 17 33.54 -10.51 -22.15
CA GLY A 17 32.26 -11.21 -22.32
C GLY A 17 31.10 -10.73 -21.43
N SER A 18 31.28 -9.69 -20.61
CA SER A 18 30.18 -9.13 -19.80
C SER A 18 29.11 -8.47 -20.69
N ARG A 19 27.83 -8.83 -20.52
CA ARG A 19 26.71 -8.23 -21.27
C ARG A 19 26.04 -7.13 -20.45
N VAL A 20 25.39 -6.17 -21.12
CA VAL A 20 24.69 -5.03 -20.47
C VAL A 20 23.77 -5.44 -19.30
N PRO A 21 22.95 -6.51 -19.39
CA PRO A 21 22.09 -6.92 -18.28
C PRO A 21 22.85 -7.35 -17.02
N ASP A 22 24.08 -7.85 -17.20
CA ASP A 22 24.90 -8.40 -16.12
C ASP A 22 25.58 -7.29 -15.28
N PHE A 23 25.62 -6.05 -15.79
CA PHE A 23 26.29 -4.93 -15.13
C PHE A 23 25.66 -4.57 -13.79
N GLN A 24 24.33 -4.53 -13.76
CA GLN A 24 23.59 -4.20 -12.56
C GLN A 24 23.92 -5.16 -11.41
N LEU A 25 23.94 -6.46 -11.72
CA LEU A 25 24.12 -7.50 -10.71
C LEU A 25 25.58 -7.71 -10.33
N TYR A 26 26.52 -7.68 -11.28
CA TYR A 26 27.90 -8.09 -11.00
C TYR A 26 28.87 -6.95 -10.71
N TYR A 27 28.47 -5.71 -10.98
CA TYR A 27 29.34 -4.54 -10.81
C TYR A 27 28.66 -3.47 -9.95
N LEU A 28 27.44 -3.06 -10.30
CA LEU A 28 26.75 -1.97 -9.60
C LEU A 28 26.11 -2.36 -8.26
N SER A 29 25.95 -3.65 -7.99
CA SER A 29 25.43 -4.15 -6.71
C SER A 29 26.52 -4.31 -5.63
N LEU A 30 27.80 -4.24 -6.03
CA LEU A 30 28.92 -4.47 -5.13
C LEU A 30 29.31 -3.17 -4.45
N HIS A 31 29.40 -3.20 -3.12
CA HIS A 31 29.69 -2.06 -2.28
C HIS A 31 30.78 -2.39 -1.27
N GLU A 32 31.67 -1.44 -1.02
CA GLU A 32 32.67 -1.56 0.04
C GLU A 32 32.18 -0.92 1.33
N ILE A 33 32.53 -1.57 2.42
CA ILE A 33 32.33 -1.05 3.76
C ILE A 33 33.71 -0.99 4.41
N GLN A 34 34.09 0.19 4.85
CA GLN A 34 35.26 0.41 5.68
C GLN A 34 34.82 0.37 7.14
N VAL A 35 35.46 -0.53 7.90
CA VAL A 35 35.29 -0.63 9.34
C VAL A 35 36.47 0.04 10.00
N LEU A 36 36.24 1.25 10.50
CA LEU A 36 37.25 2.08 11.14
C LEU A 36 37.47 1.61 12.59
N PRO A 37 38.70 1.79 13.12
CA PRO A 37 38.97 1.53 14.52
C PRO A 37 38.03 2.35 15.41
N PRO A 38 37.58 1.78 16.53
CA PRO A 38 36.60 2.44 17.37
C PRO A 38 37.17 3.73 17.95
N VAL A 39 36.50 4.85 17.66
CA VAL A 39 36.80 6.16 18.28
C VAL A 39 36.34 6.18 19.75
N TYR A 40 35.43 5.27 20.13
CA TYR A 40 34.84 5.16 21.46
C TYR A 40 35.32 3.88 22.17
N THR A 41 35.56 3.96 23.48
CA THR A 41 36.05 2.85 24.32
C THR A 41 35.01 1.76 24.59
N SER A 42 33.71 2.05 24.41
CA SER A 42 32.64 1.08 24.57
C SER A 42 32.45 0.23 23.31
N ALA A 43 32.22 -1.07 23.51
CA ALA A 43 31.81 -1.97 22.42
C ALA A 43 30.48 -1.47 21.83
N LEU A 44 30.47 -1.13 20.54
CA LEU A 44 29.26 -0.72 19.85
C LEU A 44 28.28 -1.90 19.82
N ARG A 45 27.10 -1.71 20.40
CA ARG A 45 25.98 -2.66 20.27
C ARG A 45 24.73 -1.86 19.93
N LEU A 46 24.10 -2.21 18.82
CA LEU A 46 22.87 -1.57 18.39
C LEU A 46 21.69 -2.29 19.03
N ASP A 47 20.98 -1.59 19.91
CA ASP A 47 19.78 -2.12 20.54
C ASP A 47 18.60 -2.11 19.58
N LEU A 48 17.68 -3.07 19.76
CA LEU A 48 16.48 -3.25 18.94
C LEU A 48 15.36 -2.30 19.37
N ASN A 49 15.66 -1.00 19.37
CA ASN A 49 14.70 0.04 19.72
C ASN A 49 14.10 0.65 18.45
N PRO A 50 12.79 0.98 18.43
CA PRO A 50 12.14 1.59 17.28
C PRO A 50 12.66 3.01 17.00
N ILE A 51 13.20 3.68 18.02
CA ILE A 51 13.82 4.99 17.94
C ILE A 51 15.29 4.82 18.32
N ILE A 52 16.19 5.16 17.40
CA ILE A 52 17.63 5.03 17.61
C ILE A 52 18.15 6.39 18.08
N PRO A 53 18.79 6.47 19.27
CA PRO A 53 19.26 7.73 19.81
C PRO A 53 20.42 8.29 18.97
N ALA A 54 20.53 9.61 18.93
CA ALA A 54 21.55 10.32 18.13
C ALA A 54 23.00 9.91 18.50
N GLU A 55 23.23 9.56 19.77
CA GLU A 55 24.48 8.97 20.28
C GLU A 55 24.89 7.72 19.49
N GLN A 56 23.96 6.76 19.34
CA GLN A 56 24.20 5.51 18.62
C GLN A 56 24.39 5.77 17.12
N ILE A 57 23.64 6.71 16.55
CA ILE A 57 23.84 7.14 15.15
C ILE A 57 25.26 7.65 14.95
N ARG A 58 25.75 8.55 15.82
CA ARG A 58 27.12 9.08 15.75
C ARG A 58 28.16 7.98 15.88
N ALA A 59 27.96 7.01 16.78
CA ALA A 59 28.87 5.88 16.96
C ALA A 59 28.93 4.94 15.75
N ILE A 60 27.80 4.70 15.08
CA ILE A 60 27.76 3.91 13.84
C ILE A 60 28.49 4.67 12.72
N ARG A 61 28.26 5.98 12.60
CA ARG A 61 28.91 6.83 11.59
C ARG A 61 30.43 6.91 11.73
N SER A 62 30.94 6.92 12.96
CA SER A 62 32.38 6.97 13.20
C SER A 62 33.06 5.63 12.93
N ARG A 63 32.33 4.51 13.02
CA ARG A 63 32.87 3.16 12.83
C ARG A 63 32.69 2.62 11.42
N TYR A 64 31.59 2.90 10.75
CA TYR A 64 31.26 2.33 9.44
C TYR A 64 31.14 3.40 8.36
N GLN A 65 31.82 3.18 7.24
CA GLN A 65 31.66 3.98 6.04
C GLN A 65 31.34 3.08 4.86
N CYS A 66 30.26 3.38 4.14
CA CYS A 66 29.86 2.62 2.96
C CYS A 66 29.72 3.54 1.75
N ASP A 67 30.15 3.08 0.58
CA ASP A 67 30.07 3.85 -0.66
C ASP A 67 28.69 3.82 -1.34
N CYS A 68 27.75 3.04 -0.82
CA CYS A 68 26.44 2.88 -1.44
C CYS A 68 25.57 4.15 -1.31
N LYS A 69 24.65 4.32 -2.26
CA LYS A 69 23.69 5.43 -2.27
C LYS A 69 22.92 5.57 -0.95
N GLY A 70 22.50 4.45 -0.35
CA GLY A 70 21.74 4.45 0.90
C GLY A 70 22.49 5.14 2.04
N PHE A 71 23.79 4.87 2.15
CA PHE A 71 24.64 5.49 3.16
C PHE A 71 24.86 6.97 2.89
N TRP A 72 25.06 7.39 1.64
CA TRP A 72 25.15 8.81 1.28
C TRP A 72 23.87 9.58 1.57
N THR A 73 22.70 8.95 1.43
CA THR A 73 21.41 9.60 1.70
C THR A 73 21.05 9.67 3.19
N SER A 74 21.29 8.59 3.94
CA SER A 74 20.94 8.55 5.37
C SER A 74 22.06 9.13 6.24
N GLY A 75 23.29 9.06 5.76
CA GLY A 75 24.52 9.45 6.45
C GLY A 75 25.02 8.43 7.47
N TRP A 76 24.32 7.31 7.72
CA TRP A 76 24.70 6.36 8.78
C TRP A 76 24.22 4.92 8.60
N LEU A 77 23.08 4.68 7.93
CA LEU A 77 22.48 3.34 7.84
C LEU A 77 22.23 2.93 6.38
N CYS A 78 22.63 1.71 6.05
CA CYS A 78 22.23 1.01 4.84
C CYS A 78 22.24 -0.51 5.09
N SER A 79 21.72 -1.28 4.14
CA SER A 79 21.74 -2.76 4.21
C SER A 79 23.16 -3.32 4.37
N HIS A 80 24.14 -2.69 3.72
CA HIS A 80 25.55 -3.09 3.80
C HIS A 80 26.10 -2.89 5.21
N VAL A 81 25.91 -1.71 5.80
CA VAL A 81 26.35 -1.42 7.18
C VAL A 81 25.70 -2.39 8.17
N LEU A 82 24.40 -2.68 8.04
CA LEU A 82 23.73 -3.68 8.87
C LEU A 82 24.36 -5.08 8.73
N ALA A 83 24.72 -5.48 7.50
CA ALA A 83 25.41 -6.74 7.26
C ALA A 83 26.82 -6.76 7.89
N ALA A 84 27.57 -5.67 7.82
CA ALA A 84 28.86 -5.55 8.50
C ALA A 84 28.71 -5.63 10.02
N MET A 85 27.73 -4.94 10.61
CA MET A 85 27.45 -5.01 12.04
C MET A 85 27.10 -6.42 12.49
N LEU A 86 26.34 -7.18 11.68
CA LEU A 86 26.06 -8.58 11.92
C LEU A 86 27.34 -9.43 11.91
N LEU A 87 28.21 -9.23 10.91
CA LEU A 87 29.50 -9.94 10.81
C LEU A 87 30.44 -9.62 11.99
N MET A 88 30.43 -8.37 12.46
CA MET A 88 31.19 -7.91 13.62
C MET A 88 30.54 -8.29 14.97
N LYS A 89 29.37 -8.96 14.96
CA LYS A 89 28.59 -9.34 16.14
C LYS A 89 28.11 -8.15 17.00
N GLU A 90 27.94 -6.99 16.38
CA GLU A 90 27.46 -5.75 17.01
C GLU A 90 25.93 -5.58 16.89
N TYR A 91 25.30 -6.42 16.07
CA TYR A 91 23.87 -6.45 15.83
C TYR A 91 23.37 -7.88 15.69
N ASP A 92 22.25 -8.20 16.36
CA ASP A 92 21.60 -9.51 16.25
C ASP A 92 20.37 -9.43 15.34
N LEU A 93 20.58 -9.78 14.07
CA LEU A 93 19.54 -9.81 13.06
C LEU A 93 18.45 -10.84 13.37
N LYS A 94 18.77 -11.97 14.00
CA LYS A 94 17.78 -13.02 14.29
C LYS A 94 16.76 -12.50 15.30
N THR A 95 17.26 -11.93 16.39
CA THR A 95 16.41 -11.33 17.42
C THR A 95 15.65 -10.12 16.87
N ALA A 96 16.28 -9.31 16.01
CA ALA A 96 15.60 -8.21 15.33
C ALA A 96 14.37 -8.65 14.53
N VAL A 97 14.52 -9.69 13.71
CA VAL A 97 13.45 -10.21 12.86
C VAL A 97 12.30 -10.77 13.69
N LEU A 98 12.59 -11.36 14.86
CA LEU A 98 11.56 -11.82 15.79
C LEU A 98 10.75 -10.67 16.42
N HIS A 99 11.40 -9.53 16.66
CA HIS A 99 10.74 -8.34 17.21
C HIS A 99 10.05 -7.48 16.14
N LEU A 100 10.35 -7.67 14.86
CA LEU A 100 9.56 -7.06 13.81
C LEU A 100 8.15 -7.64 13.88
N PRO A 101 7.09 -6.82 13.95
CA PRO A 101 5.73 -7.32 14.01
C PRO A 101 5.47 -8.22 12.79
N THR A 102 5.33 -9.52 13.05
CA THR A 102 5.19 -10.58 12.06
C THR A 102 3.94 -10.31 11.22
N ARG A 103 4.13 -9.74 10.02
CA ARG A 103 3.08 -9.36 9.05
C ARG A 103 1.92 -8.56 9.66
N LYS A 104 1.73 -7.32 9.19
CA LYS A 104 0.42 -6.67 9.27
C LYS A 104 -0.64 -7.71 8.87
N LYS A 105 -1.62 -7.97 9.75
CA LYS A 105 -2.77 -8.85 9.44
C LYS A 105 -3.25 -8.51 8.03
N SER A 106 -3.50 -9.51 7.20
CA SER A 106 -3.98 -9.31 5.83
C SER A 106 -5.22 -8.42 5.88
N GLY A 107 -5.08 -7.20 5.38
CA GLY A 107 -5.99 -6.09 5.66
C GLY A 107 -5.22 -4.78 5.62
N GLY A 108 -4.36 -4.63 4.60
CA GLY A 108 -3.41 -3.52 4.49
C GLY A 108 -4.05 -2.18 4.83
N GLN A 109 -3.34 -1.35 5.59
CA GLN A 109 -3.72 0.05 5.77
C GLN A 109 -4.07 0.61 4.39
N ARG A 110 -5.32 1.10 4.23
CA ARG A 110 -5.69 1.91 3.07
C ARG A 110 -4.59 2.94 2.88
N LYS A 111 -4.08 3.06 1.65
CA LYS A 111 -3.27 4.24 1.31
C LYS A 111 -4.15 5.45 1.64
N VAL A 112 -3.68 6.30 2.55
CA VAL A 112 -4.33 7.57 2.82
C VAL A 112 -4.39 8.33 1.50
N ARG A 113 -5.56 8.87 1.15
CA ARG A 113 -5.77 9.64 -0.08
C ARG A 113 -4.72 10.76 -0.11
N ASN A 114 -3.94 10.85 -1.18
CA ASN A 114 -2.97 11.93 -1.31
C ASN A 114 -3.73 13.26 -1.47
N ALA A 115 -3.22 14.33 -0.87
CA ALA A 115 -3.81 15.67 -0.97
C ALA A 115 -3.86 16.23 -2.41
N LEU A 116 -3.16 15.59 -3.35
CA LEU A 116 -3.07 15.96 -4.77
C LEU A 116 -3.83 14.98 -5.69
N GLN A 117 -4.54 14.00 -5.15
CA GLN A 117 -5.32 13.08 -5.96
C GLN A 117 -6.62 13.78 -6.36
N GLU A 118 -6.77 14.08 -7.66
CA GLU A 118 -8.04 14.56 -8.24
C GLU A 118 -9.17 13.58 -7.88
N ASP A 119 -10.31 14.13 -7.46
CA ASP A 119 -11.47 13.39 -6.94
C ASP A 119 -11.98 12.30 -7.88
N ASP A 120 -11.68 12.39 -9.18
CA ASP A 120 -12.18 11.50 -10.22
C ASP A 120 -11.18 10.40 -10.66
N THR A 121 -10.08 10.21 -9.93
CA THR A 121 -9.07 9.17 -10.22
C THR A 121 -9.13 7.96 -9.28
N GLY A 122 -10.12 7.92 -8.38
CA GLY A 122 -10.31 6.87 -7.39
C GLY A 122 -10.73 5.51 -7.97
N TYR A 123 -10.68 4.46 -7.14
CA TYR A 123 -11.16 3.13 -7.55
C TYR A 123 -12.66 3.15 -7.90
N PHE A 124 -13.44 4.00 -7.25
CA PHE A 124 -14.89 4.20 -7.45
C PHE A 124 -15.22 5.41 -8.33
N ALA A 125 -14.32 5.83 -9.24
CA ALA A 125 -14.62 6.88 -10.22
C ALA A 125 -15.76 6.43 -11.15
N VAL A 126 -16.69 7.34 -11.47
CA VAL A 126 -17.93 7.02 -12.21
C VAL A 126 -17.62 6.42 -13.58
N SER A 127 -16.73 7.08 -14.35
CA SER A 127 -16.32 6.64 -15.69
C SER A 127 -15.64 5.26 -15.73
N LYS A 128 -15.05 4.84 -14.61
CA LYS A 128 -14.45 3.51 -14.45
C LYS A 128 -15.50 2.49 -14.06
N LEU A 129 -16.38 2.83 -13.12
CA LEU A 129 -17.48 1.96 -12.68
C LEU A 129 -18.42 1.64 -13.84
N GLU A 130 -18.78 2.60 -14.68
CA GLU A 130 -19.62 2.35 -15.86
C GLU A 130 -19.03 1.28 -16.78
N LYS A 131 -17.72 1.32 -17.02
CA LYS A 131 -17.00 0.32 -17.84
C LYS A 131 -16.92 -1.03 -17.15
N ASP A 132 -16.59 -1.04 -15.86
CA ASP A 132 -16.37 -2.27 -15.09
C ASP A 132 -17.68 -3.02 -14.82
N LEU A 133 -18.78 -2.30 -14.57
CA LEU A 133 -20.11 -2.86 -14.32
C LEU A 133 -20.70 -3.52 -15.58
N VAL A 134 -20.52 -2.93 -16.75
CA VAL A 134 -20.94 -3.54 -18.03
C VAL A 134 -20.10 -4.79 -18.32
N LYS A 135 -18.79 -4.76 -18.05
CA LYS A 135 -17.89 -5.89 -18.29
C LYS A 135 -18.10 -7.03 -17.29
N LYS A 136 -18.42 -6.69 -16.04
CA LYS A 136 -18.59 -7.62 -14.92
C LYS A 136 -19.83 -7.23 -14.08
N PRO A 137 -21.03 -7.57 -14.56
CA PRO A 137 -22.28 -7.35 -13.81
C PRO A 137 -22.31 -7.92 -12.37
N PRO A 138 -21.61 -9.04 -12.05
CA PRO A 138 -21.56 -9.55 -10.68
C PRO A 138 -20.71 -8.79 -9.69
N MET A 139 -19.82 -7.92 -10.16
CA MET A 139 -18.82 -7.30 -9.32
C MET A 139 -19.38 -6.55 -8.10
N PRO A 140 -20.48 -5.78 -8.19
CA PRO A 140 -20.94 -4.94 -7.10
C PRO A 140 -21.91 -5.66 -6.14
N ILE A 141 -22.21 -6.96 -6.33
CA ILE A 141 -23.09 -7.68 -5.40
C ILE A 141 -22.48 -7.63 -3.99
N GLY A 142 -23.33 -7.29 -3.02
CA GLY A 142 -22.97 -7.12 -1.62
C GLY A 142 -22.37 -5.75 -1.28
N TRP A 143 -22.20 -4.85 -2.26
CA TRP A 143 -21.73 -3.50 -1.98
C TRP A 143 -22.84 -2.62 -1.44
N ASN A 144 -22.43 -1.61 -0.68
CA ASN A 144 -23.30 -0.70 0.04
C ASN A 144 -23.35 0.65 -0.66
N ILE A 145 -24.57 1.18 -0.79
CA ILE A 145 -24.82 2.51 -1.34
C ILE A 145 -25.71 3.32 -0.39
N THR A 146 -25.75 4.63 -0.60
CA THR A 146 -26.66 5.51 0.14
C THR A 146 -27.51 6.29 -0.84
N MET A 147 -28.80 6.43 -0.57
CA MET A 147 -29.69 7.27 -1.36
C MET A 147 -30.50 8.18 -0.45
N LEU A 148 -30.68 9.44 -0.87
CA LEU A 148 -31.57 10.36 -0.18
C LEU A 148 -33.02 9.96 -0.48
N MET A 149 -33.76 9.58 0.55
CA MET A 149 -35.15 9.14 0.43
C MET A 149 -36.06 9.96 1.34
N GLU A 150 -37.31 10.13 0.92
CA GLU A 150 -38.37 10.70 1.74
C GLU A 150 -38.97 9.59 2.62
N CYS A 151 -38.71 9.68 3.92
CA CYS A 151 -39.20 8.73 4.92
C CYS A 151 -40.30 9.38 5.75
N THR A 152 -41.47 8.74 5.81
CA THR A 152 -42.55 9.13 6.71
C THR A 152 -42.18 8.74 8.15
N GLY A 153 -42.04 9.73 9.03
CA GLY A 153 -41.82 9.49 10.46
C GLY A 153 -43.10 9.10 11.20
N GLU A 154 -42.95 8.55 12.41
CA GLU A 154 -44.06 8.37 13.34
C GLU A 154 -44.70 9.74 13.63
N GLY A 155 -45.89 9.98 13.09
CA GLY A 155 -46.57 11.28 13.14
C GLY A 155 -46.87 11.92 11.78
N GLY A 156 -46.52 11.27 10.66
CA GLY A 156 -46.88 11.73 9.30
C GLY A 156 -46.00 12.85 8.73
N ALA A 157 -44.96 13.26 9.45
CA ALA A 157 -43.96 14.20 8.95
C ALA A 157 -43.03 13.52 7.93
N ILE A 158 -42.94 14.08 6.72
CA ILE A 158 -42.02 13.62 5.67
C ILE A 158 -40.63 14.17 5.99
N THR A 159 -39.67 13.28 6.23
CA THR A 159 -38.27 13.64 6.50
C THR A 159 -37.37 13.09 5.42
N ARG A 160 -36.49 13.92 4.84
CA ARG A 160 -35.47 13.47 3.89
C ARG A 160 -34.29 12.89 4.66
N ARG A 161 -33.98 11.61 4.46
CA ARG A 161 -32.84 10.94 5.11
C ARG A 161 -32.04 10.14 4.10
N ASN A 162 -30.73 10.07 4.35
CA ASN A 162 -29.82 9.21 3.62
C ASN A 162 -30.00 7.78 4.12
N VAL A 163 -30.65 6.94 3.32
CA VAL A 163 -30.94 5.54 3.65
C VAL A 163 -29.88 4.66 2.99
N PRO A 164 -29.15 3.85 3.78
CA PRO A 164 -28.21 2.90 3.22
C PRO A 164 -28.96 1.69 2.66
N GLY A 165 -28.45 1.15 1.56
CA GLY A 165 -28.92 -0.07 0.92
C GLY A 165 -27.76 -0.95 0.46
N GLN A 166 -28.06 -2.21 0.19
CA GLN A 166 -27.10 -3.19 -0.33
C GLN A 166 -27.57 -3.72 -1.69
N ILE A 167 -26.63 -3.86 -2.62
CA ILE A 167 -26.87 -4.43 -3.95
C ILE A 167 -27.00 -5.95 -3.80
N GLU A 168 -28.14 -6.51 -4.17
CA GLU A 168 -28.44 -7.94 -3.97
C GLU A 168 -28.28 -8.76 -5.25
N ASP A 169 -28.84 -8.28 -6.35
CA ASP A 169 -28.86 -9.00 -7.62
C ASP A 169 -28.74 -8.07 -8.83
N TRP A 170 -28.65 -8.67 -10.01
CA TRP A 170 -28.78 -7.97 -11.28
C TRP A 170 -29.67 -8.75 -12.25
N ILE A 171 -30.31 -8.02 -13.16
CA ILE A 171 -31.13 -8.56 -14.24
C ILE A 171 -30.52 -8.08 -15.56
N GLY A 172 -30.35 -9.00 -16.52
CA GLY A 172 -30.03 -8.63 -17.90
C GLY A 172 -31.30 -8.24 -18.63
N CYS A 173 -31.36 -7.03 -19.20
CA CYS A 173 -32.48 -6.64 -20.06
C CYS A 173 -32.16 -6.92 -21.53
N GLU A 174 -33.10 -7.51 -22.26
CA GLU A 174 -33.00 -7.65 -23.72
C GLU A 174 -33.15 -6.29 -24.41
N GLY A 175 -32.07 -5.83 -25.04
CA GLY A 175 -32.04 -4.60 -25.82
C GLY A 175 -30.70 -4.44 -26.55
N PRO A 176 -30.61 -3.58 -27.59
CA PRO A 176 -29.45 -3.51 -28.50
C PRO A 176 -28.12 -3.11 -27.85
N ARG A 177 -28.12 -2.79 -26.54
CA ARG A 177 -26.92 -2.49 -25.73
C ARG A 177 -26.75 -3.33 -24.46
N GLY A 178 -27.48 -4.44 -24.29
CA GLY A 178 -27.30 -5.34 -23.14
C GLY A 178 -27.30 -4.58 -21.81
N VAL A 179 -28.39 -3.86 -21.53
CA VAL A 179 -28.47 -2.98 -20.36
C VAL A 179 -28.72 -3.84 -19.12
N PHE A 180 -27.77 -3.85 -18.20
CA PHE A 180 -27.93 -4.49 -16.90
C PHE A 180 -28.64 -3.52 -15.95
N LYS A 181 -29.54 -4.06 -15.13
CA LYS A 181 -30.13 -3.35 -14.00
C LYS A 181 -29.79 -4.08 -12.71
N TRP A 182 -29.46 -3.34 -11.67
CA TRP A 182 -29.13 -3.91 -10.36
C TRP A 182 -30.23 -3.61 -9.36
N THR A 183 -30.65 -4.61 -8.59
CA THR A 183 -31.61 -4.44 -7.51
C THR A 183 -30.90 -4.16 -6.21
N VAL A 184 -31.36 -3.13 -5.50
CA VAL A 184 -30.82 -2.69 -4.22
C VAL A 184 -31.92 -2.74 -3.17
N ARG A 185 -31.65 -3.45 -2.08
CA ARG A 185 -32.52 -3.46 -0.90
C ARG A 185 -32.04 -2.41 0.10
N PHE A 186 -32.91 -1.45 0.39
CA PHE A 186 -32.66 -0.39 1.37
C PHE A 186 -33.14 -0.79 2.77
N ARG A 187 -32.54 -0.20 3.81
CA ARG A 187 -32.90 -0.49 5.21
C ARG A 187 -34.36 -0.17 5.57
N ASN A 188 -35.02 0.68 4.80
CA ASN A 188 -36.45 0.97 4.98
C ASN A 188 -37.37 -0.12 4.38
N GLY A 189 -36.80 -1.22 3.89
CA GLY A 189 -37.53 -2.33 3.28
C GLY A 189 -37.91 -2.10 1.82
N GLN A 190 -37.55 -0.96 1.22
CA GLN A 190 -37.79 -0.71 -0.20
C GLN A 190 -36.72 -1.38 -1.06
N GLU A 191 -37.16 -1.96 -2.17
CA GLU A 191 -36.29 -2.47 -3.23
C GLU A 191 -36.42 -1.57 -4.45
N MET A 192 -35.30 -1.16 -5.02
CA MET A 192 -35.27 -0.34 -6.23
C MET A 192 -34.25 -0.89 -7.22
N GLN A 193 -34.52 -0.66 -8.50
CA GLN A 193 -33.64 -1.05 -9.59
C GLN A 193 -32.94 0.16 -10.19
N PHE A 194 -31.63 0.03 -10.44
CA PHE A 194 -30.80 1.08 -10.99
C PHE A 194 -30.12 0.65 -12.28
N GLU A 195 -30.04 1.58 -13.24
CA GLU A 195 -29.21 1.45 -14.43
C GLU A 195 -27.74 1.72 -14.10
N VAL A 196 -26.84 1.38 -15.03
CA VAL A 196 -25.39 1.45 -14.80
C VAL A 196 -24.91 2.85 -14.38
N ASP A 197 -25.34 3.91 -15.07
CA ASP A 197 -24.92 5.28 -14.79
C ASP A 197 -25.40 5.74 -13.40
N GLN A 198 -26.65 5.39 -13.06
CA GLN A 198 -27.26 5.71 -11.77
C GLN A 198 -26.55 4.97 -10.63
N LEU A 199 -26.26 3.69 -10.83
CA LEU A 199 -25.57 2.87 -9.85
C LEU A 199 -24.14 3.35 -9.63
N ALA A 200 -23.42 3.69 -10.70
CA ALA A 200 -22.06 4.23 -10.62
C ALA A 200 -22.02 5.54 -9.82
N ALA A 201 -22.98 6.44 -10.05
CA ALA A 201 -23.11 7.68 -9.28
C ALA A 201 -23.39 7.43 -7.79
N LEU A 202 -24.27 6.48 -7.45
CA LEU A 202 -24.59 6.14 -6.06
C LEU A 202 -23.42 5.50 -5.32
N ILE A 203 -22.66 4.62 -5.99
CA ILE A 203 -21.44 4.01 -5.43
C ILE A 203 -20.37 5.08 -5.18
N ASN A 204 -20.17 6.00 -6.14
CA ASN A 204 -19.22 7.09 -5.99
C ASN A 204 -19.60 8.04 -4.85
N ALA A 205 -20.89 8.41 -4.75
CA ALA A 205 -21.40 9.22 -3.65
C ALA A 205 -21.18 8.54 -2.30
N ALA A 206 -21.46 7.24 -2.20
CA ALA A 206 -21.24 6.47 -0.98
C ALA A 206 -19.76 6.46 -0.53
N ASP A 207 -18.81 6.29 -1.47
CA ASP A 207 -17.37 6.37 -1.16
C ASP A 207 -16.96 7.78 -0.71
N ARG A 208 -17.46 8.82 -1.39
CA ARG A 208 -17.18 10.22 -1.08
C ARG A 208 -17.72 10.63 0.29
N ASP A 209 -18.89 10.12 0.66
CA ASP A 209 -19.53 10.35 1.95
C ASP A 209 -18.93 9.48 3.07
N GLY A 210 -17.94 8.64 2.75
CA GLY A 210 -17.19 7.82 3.71
C GLY A 210 -17.87 6.51 4.11
N LEU A 211 -18.91 6.08 3.40
CA LEU A 211 -19.52 4.77 3.61
C LEU A 211 -18.55 3.65 3.23
N ASN A 212 -18.56 2.56 4.00
CA ASN A 212 -17.82 1.36 3.63
C ASN A 212 -18.55 0.61 2.50
N VAL A 213 -18.29 1.01 1.25
CA VAL A 213 -18.91 0.43 0.04
C VAL A 213 -18.74 -1.08 -0.04
N THR A 214 -17.57 -1.64 0.29
CA THR A 214 -17.30 -3.10 0.14
C THR A 214 -17.42 -3.89 1.45
N GLY A 215 -17.91 -3.26 2.52
CA GLY A 215 -18.05 -3.88 3.83
C GLY A 215 -19.39 -4.61 4.01
N LYS A 216 -19.56 -5.27 5.16
CA LYS A 216 -20.89 -5.74 5.56
C LYS A 216 -21.69 -4.59 6.17
N LEU A 217 -22.91 -4.37 5.68
CA LEU A 217 -23.84 -3.37 6.23
C LEU A 217 -24.91 -3.98 7.15
N PHE A 218 -25.16 -5.28 7.01
CA PHE A 218 -25.99 -6.09 7.88
C PHE A 218 -25.11 -6.97 8.76
N HIS A 219 -25.33 -6.89 10.07
CA HIS A 219 -24.90 -7.91 11.02
C HIS A 219 -26.09 -8.83 11.20
N ASP A 220 -26.10 -9.96 10.50
CA ASP A 220 -26.83 -11.12 10.98
C ASP A 220 -26.08 -11.70 12.20
#